data_AF-A0A6B0SGT3-F1
#
_entry.id   AF-A0A6B0SGT3-F1
#
_cell.length_a   1.000
_cell.length_b   1.000
_cell.length_c   1.000
_cell.angle_alpha   90.00
_cell.angle_beta   90.00
_cell.angle_gamma   90.00
#
_symmetry.space_group_name_H-M   'P 1'
#
loop_
_entity.id
_entity.type
_entity.pdbx_description
1 polymer ?
#
loop_
_entity_poly.entity_id
_entity_poly.type
_entity_poly.pdbx_seq_one_letter_code
_entity_poly.pdbx_strand_id
1 'polypeptide(L)'
;MAVELRPATAVLVLVAVLAAGSFGSLAVAEVGGTQGDAESTLTVIPLENDDRQLWLYTSRGLSFEQATLPINVVVYGDPEDVHRGLLESDRGNWTDTSEDEQEVAPDENTNVVNPTTIEWEVADGANRFAYLIDLQGGVWLTEHYQVHDGRYLGSRHHIRAYAPSEADSEWTAMQAHHEHWDWFMGRHIVRSTTESQSYVEREFAAGGSPDITRVPVGADSDPSFDQWLTIVDFRADGAQSALAGLAFVLGLAGARRRGLSATLREHVPTRDVRTLLLAAGVAVVLLFVRLGGLSLERSFDVPPKVFAIALYPVLFVGLPLAAYLLARPLDRSRAFAGASVGFIAGVLLDYSYLGVTQLPLDVLVHRGALAVALGLVAVGNSRVERHDSEGPDHLRTGVLLWLVATLLPLLRHTPLPV
;
A
#
# COMPACT_ATOMS: atom_id res chain seq x y z
N MET A 1 -8.62 37.55 16.33
CA MET A 1 -8.69 36.59 17.45
C MET A 1 -7.64 35.52 17.21
N ALA A 2 -6.56 35.51 17.99
CA ALA A 2 -5.50 34.51 17.89
C ALA A 2 -5.91 33.32 18.76
N VAL A 3 -6.05 32.13 18.16
CA VAL A 3 -6.30 30.90 18.91
C VAL A 3 -4.95 30.46 19.49
N GLU A 4 -4.78 30.63 20.81
CA GLU A 4 -3.65 30.03 21.54
C GLU A 4 -3.83 28.51 21.54
N LEU A 5 -2.98 27.81 20.78
CA LEU A 5 -2.85 26.36 20.83
C LEU A 5 -2.06 26.00 22.09
N ARG A 6 -2.77 25.81 23.20
CA ARG A 6 -2.19 25.28 24.45
C ARG A 6 -1.79 23.81 24.23
N PRO A 7 -0.76 23.29 24.90
CA PRO A 7 -0.32 21.88 24.76
C PRO A 7 -1.44 20.90 25.12
N ALA A 8 -2.29 21.28 26.08
CA ALA A 8 -3.47 20.53 26.44
C ALA A 8 -4.46 20.45 25.28
N THR A 9 -4.53 21.48 24.44
CA THR A 9 -5.33 21.52 23.20
C THR A 9 -4.69 20.67 22.11
N ALA A 10 -3.36 20.65 21.98
CA ALA A 10 -2.68 19.77 21.03
C ALA A 10 -2.80 18.28 21.43
N VAL A 11 -2.70 17.96 22.73
CA VAL A 11 -2.97 16.63 23.29
C VAL A 11 -4.44 16.29 23.18
N LEU A 12 -5.37 17.23 23.42
CA LEU A 12 -6.80 17.01 23.20
C LEU A 12 -7.14 16.82 21.73
N VAL A 13 -6.49 17.52 20.81
CA VAL A 13 -6.65 17.33 19.36
C VAL A 13 -6.05 16.01 18.95
N LEU A 14 -4.89 15.61 19.48
CA LEU A 14 -4.32 14.28 19.24
C LEU A 14 -5.22 13.18 19.79
N VAL A 15 -5.70 13.30 21.04
CA VAL A 15 -6.64 12.36 21.66
C VAL A 15 -7.97 12.39 20.92
N ALA A 16 -8.44 13.53 20.43
CA ALA A 16 -9.67 13.63 19.63
C ALA A 16 -9.51 13.10 18.21
N VAL A 17 -8.32 13.19 17.60
CA VAL A 17 -8.01 12.60 16.29
C VAL A 17 -7.79 11.10 16.41
N LEU A 18 -7.11 10.65 17.47
CA LEU A 18 -6.97 9.23 17.81
C LEU A 18 -8.32 8.64 18.22
N ALA A 19 -9.11 9.34 19.04
CA ALA A 19 -10.45 8.93 19.43
C ALA A 19 -11.43 9.05 18.25
N ALA A 20 -11.36 10.03 17.35
CA ALA A 20 -12.18 10.05 16.14
C ALA A 20 -11.72 8.97 15.14
N GLY A 21 -10.45 8.60 15.13
CA GLY A 21 -9.95 7.41 14.43
C GLY A 21 -10.46 6.11 15.04
N SER A 22 -10.62 6.04 16.37
CA SER A 22 -11.14 4.86 17.08
C SER A 22 -12.68 4.79 17.16
N PHE A 23 -13.37 5.94 17.23
CA PHE A 23 -14.83 6.06 17.32
C PHE A 23 -15.48 6.30 15.96
N GLY A 24 -14.77 6.82 14.96
CA GLY A 24 -15.24 6.86 13.57
C GLY A 24 -15.45 5.44 13.01
N SER A 25 -14.74 4.45 13.55
CA SER A 25 -14.99 3.02 13.30
C SER A 25 -16.26 2.49 13.98
N LEU A 26 -16.74 3.13 15.04
CA LEU A 26 -17.93 2.70 15.79
C LEU A 26 -19.20 3.43 15.35
N ALA A 27 -19.09 4.71 14.95
CA ALA A 27 -20.24 5.50 14.51
C ALA A 27 -20.73 5.16 13.09
N VAL A 28 -19.89 4.54 12.26
CA VAL A 28 -20.28 4.01 10.94
C VAL A 28 -20.92 2.61 11.06
N ALA A 29 -20.75 1.93 12.19
CA ALA A 29 -21.34 0.60 12.42
C ALA A 29 -22.83 0.63 12.85
N GLU A 30 -23.39 1.78 13.24
CA GLU A 30 -24.76 1.86 13.76
C GLU A 30 -25.80 2.46 12.79
N VAL A 31 -25.46 2.72 11.52
CA VAL A 31 -26.44 3.14 10.50
C VAL A 31 -26.44 2.14 9.33
N GLY A 32 -26.86 0.90 9.62
CA GLY A 32 -27.15 -0.09 8.59
C GLY A 32 -27.18 -1.51 9.14
N GLY A 33 -28.37 -2.09 9.26
CA GLY A 33 -28.53 -3.54 9.40
C GLY A 33 -29.35 -3.97 10.61
N THR A 34 -30.67 -3.98 10.44
CA THR A 34 -31.56 -4.86 11.20
C THR A 34 -31.04 -6.30 11.22
N GLN A 35 -31.00 -6.90 12.41
CA GLN A 35 -30.73 -8.30 12.65
C GLN A 35 -31.54 -9.21 11.71
N GLY A 36 -30.82 -9.97 10.88
CA GLY A 36 -31.29 -11.20 10.27
C GLY A 36 -30.19 -12.24 10.43
N ASP A 37 -30.50 -13.35 11.09
CA ASP A 37 -29.70 -14.57 11.06
C ASP A 37 -29.47 -14.96 9.59
N ALA A 38 -28.26 -14.72 9.08
CA ALA A 38 -27.79 -15.33 7.84
C ALA A 38 -26.68 -16.31 8.23
N GLU A 39 -26.98 -17.61 8.15
CA GLU A 39 -25.92 -18.62 7.98
C GLU A 39 -25.00 -18.12 6.87
N SER A 40 -23.72 -17.88 7.20
CA SER A 40 -22.73 -17.37 6.26
C SER A 40 -22.52 -18.41 5.16
N THR A 41 -23.28 -18.30 4.08
CA THR A 41 -23.11 -19.14 2.90
C THR A 41 -21.77 -18.75 2.31
N LEU A 42 -20.78 -19.66 2.39
CA LEU A 42 -19.47 -19.45 1.79
C LEU A 42 -19.66 -19.04 0.33
N THR A 43 -19.09 -17.91 -0.07
CA THR A 43 -19.12 -17.49 -1.47
C THR A 43 -18.13 -18.33 -2.25
N VAL A 44 -18.67 -19.19 -3.12
CA VAL A 44 -17.89 -20.17 -3.88
C VAL A 44 -18.05 -19.90 -5.38
N ILE A 45 -16.97 -20.12 -6.11
CA ILE A 45 -16.87 -20.03 -7.56
C ILE A 45 -16.94 -21.46 -8.11
N PRO A 46 -17.92 -21.80 -8.97
CA PRO A 46 -17.90 -23.08 -9.67
C PRO A 46 -16.75 -23.08 -10.69
N LEU A 47 -15.96 -24.15 -10.71
CA LEU A 47 -14.96 -24.36 -11.75
C LEU A 47 -15.61 -25.08 -12.93
N GLU A 48 -15.21 -24.75 -14.15
CA GLU A 48 -15.87 -25.20 -15.36
C GLU A 48 -15.65 -26.71 -15.59
N ASN A 49 -16.73 -27.40 -16.00
CA ASN A 49 -16.75 -28.82 -16.34
C ASN A 49 -16.44 -29.82 -15.20
N ASP A 50 -16.54 -29.40 -13.93
CA ASP A 50 -16.43 -30.29 -12.77
C ASP A 50 -17.41 -29.90 -11.64
N ASP A 51 -17.67 -30.80 -10.70
CA ASP A 51 -18.42 -30.53 -9.47
C ASP A 51 -17.57 -29.77 -8.42
N ARG A 52 -16.38 -29.31 -8.82
CA ARG A 52 -15.42 -28.59 -7.96
C ARG A 52 -15.80 -27.11 -7.81
N GLN A 53 -15.61 -26.59 -6.59
CA GLN A 53 -15.91 -25.21 -6.25
C GLN A 53 -14.75 -24.60 -5.48
N LEU A 54 -14.36 -23.37 -5.82
CA LEU A 54 -13.31 -22.63 -5.13
C LEU A 54 -13.92 -21.60 -4.19
N TRP A 55 -13.51 -21.54 -2.94
CA TRP A 55 -13.86 -20.42 -2.08
C TRP A 55 -13.27 -19.13 -2.64
N LEU A 56 -14.09 -18.08 -2.73
CA LEU A 56 -13.70 -16.82 -3.36
C LEU A 56 -12.47 -16.18 -2.70
N TYR A 57 -12.24 -16.40 -1.41
CA TYR A 57 -11.18 -15.73 -0.68
C TYR A 57 -9.98 -16.64 -0.42
N THR A 58 -8.85 -15.99 -0.21
CA THR A 58 -7.65 -16.64 0.35
C THR A 58 -7.62 -16.43 1.86
N SER A 59 -6.83 -17.21 2.59
CA SER A 59 -6.71 -17.10 4.05
C SER A 59 -5.27 -17.08 4.54
N ARG A 60 -5.03 -16.38 5.66
CA ARG A 60 -3.72 -16.39 6.37
C ARG A 60 -3.41 -17.71 7.06
N GLY A 61 -4.43 -18.52 7.29
CA GLY A 61 -4.32 -19.83 7.95
C GLY A 61 -5.31 -20.82 7.36
N LEU A 62 -5.35 -22.03 7.91
CA LEU A 62 -6.28 -23.09 7.47
C LEU A 62 -7.69 -22.88 8.04
N SER A 63 -8.22 -21.65 7.94
CA SER A 63 -9.51 -21.23 8.50
C SER A 63 -10.19 -20.18 7.63
N PHE A 64 -11.51 -20.22 7.55
CA PHE A 64 -12.32 -19.21 6.86
C PHE A 64 -12.38 -17.87 7.61
N GLU A 65 -12.09 -17.86 8.92
CA GLU A 65 -12.12 -16.64 9.75
C GLU A 65 -10.97 -15.68 9.44
N GLN A 66 -9.91 -16.16 8.79
CA GLN A 66 -8.72 -15.40 8.46
C GLN A 66 -8.68 -15.00 6.97
N ALA A 67 -9.87 -14.82 6.37
CA ALA A 67 -10.04 -14.39 4.99
C ALA A 67 -9.27 -13.09 4.67
N THR A 68 -8.62 -13.06 3.50
CA THR A 68 -7.89 -11.91 2.95
C THR A 68 -8.44 -11.55 1.57
N LEU A 69 -7.62 -11.05 0.63
CA LEU A 69 -8.15 -10.68 -0.70
C LEU A 69 -8.81 -11.85 -1.43
N PRO A 70 -9.82 -11.53 -2.25
CA PRO A 70 -10.44 -12.49 -3.14
C PRO A 70 -9.49 -12.96 -4.25
N ILE A 71 -9.72 -14.19 -4.70
CA ILE A 71 -9.37 -14.67 -6.03
C ILE A 71 -10.19 -13.86 -7.03
N ASN A 72 -9.49 -13.19 -7.94
CA ASN A 72 -10.10 -12.29 -8.91
C ASN A 72 -9.85 -12.72 -10.37
N VAL A 73 -8.97 -13.68 -10.60
CA VAL A 73 -8.76 -14.29 -11.91
C VAL A 73 -8.69 -15.81 -11.78
N VAL A 74 -9.34 -16.53 -12.69
CA VAL A 74 -9.17 -17.98 -12.89
C VAL A 74 -8.80 -18.20 -14.35
N VAL A 75 -7.73 -18.95 -14.59
CA VAL A 75 -7.20 -19.24 -15.91
C VAL A 75 -7.29 -20.74 -16.13
N TYR A 76 -8.00 -21.19 -17.18
CA TYR A 76 -8.06 -22.60 -17.57
C TYR A 76 -6.94 -22.96 -18.53
N GLY A 77 -6.17 -23.98 -18.18
CA GLY A 77 -4.97 -24.45 -18.86
C GLY A 77 -3.99 -25.08 -17.86
N ASP A 78 -2.96 -25.75 -18.38
CA ASP A 78 -1.88 -26.32 -17.56
C ASP A 78 -1.18 -25.20 -16.74
N PRO A 79 -1.09 -25.31 -15.40
CA PRO A 79 -0.52 -24.27 -14.54
C PRO A 79 0.92 -23.87 -14.89
N GLU A 80 1.74 -24.80 -15.38
CA GLU A 80 3.13 -24.55 -15.78
C GLU A 80 3.19 -23.77 -17.09
N ASP A 81 2.26 -24.03 -18.02
CA ASP A 81 2.14 -23.25 -19.25
C ASP A 81 1.57 -21.85 -18.99
N VAL A 82 0.64 -21.70 -18.04
CA VAL A 82 0.16 -20.38 -17.58
C VAL A 82 1.29 -19.58 -16.93
N HIS A 83 2.09 -20.22 -16.06
CA HIS A 83 3.25 -19.59 -15.42
C HIS A 83 4.28 -19.14 -16.45
N ARG A 84 4.66 -20.05 -17.38
CA ARG A 84 5.58 -19.73 -18.47
C ARG A 84 5.05 -18.62 -19.36
N GLY A 85 3.76 -18.64 -19.68
CA GLY A 85 3.11 -17.60 -20.50
C GLY A 85 3.17 -16.21 -19.87
N LEU A 86 3.07 -16.11 -18.53
CA LEU A 86 3.27 -14.85 -17.81
C LEU A 86 4.73 -14.39 -17.93
N LEU A 87 5.70 -15.28 -17.68
CA LEU A 87 7.14 -14.94 -17.71
C LEU A 87 7.68 -14.62 -19.11
N GLU A 88 7.13 -15.24 -20.15
CA GLU A 88 7.53 -15.04 -21.55
C GLU A 88 6.74 -13.92 -22.25
N SER A 89 5.85 -13.25 -21.54
CA SER A 89 5.00 -12.21 -22.13
C SER A 89 5.79 -11.01 -22.64
N ASP A 90 5.37 -10.50 -23.80
CA ASP A 90 5.95 -9.29 -24.43
C ASP A 90 5.37 -7.97 -23.85
N ARG A 91 4.32 -8.04 -23.01
CA ARG A 91 3.62 -6.86 -22.48
C ARG A 91 4.09 -6.46 -21.09
N GLY A 92 3.98 -7.37 -20.13
CA GLY A 92 4.48 -7.20 -18.77
C GLY A 92 5.91 -7.71 -18.65
N ASN A 93 6.66 -7.16 -17.70
CA ASN A 93 7.98 -7.67 -17.35
C ASN A 93 7.85 -8.54 -16.10
N TRP A 94 7.07 -9.61 -16.21
CA TRP A 94 6.81 -10.53 -15.10
C TRP A 94 8.07 -11.29 -14.71
N THR A 95 8.31 -11.34 -13.42
CA THR A 95 9.43 -12.07 -12.82
C THR A 95 8.95 -12.87 -11.62
N ASP A 96 9.57 -14.03 -11.41
CA ASP A 96 9.33 -14.81 -10.20
C ASP A 96 9.66 -13.99 -8.94
N THR A 97 8.78 -14.07 -7.96
CA THR A 97 9.01 -13.46 -6.64
C THR A 97 9.92 -14.38 -5.83
N SER A 98 11.15 -13.93 -5.56
CA SER A 98 12.10 -14.65 -4.72
C SER A 98 11.62 -14.71 -3.26
N GLU A 99 12.10 -15.70 -2.49
CA GLU A 99 11.75 -15.87 -1.07
C GLU A 99 11.96 -14.60 -0.23
N ASP A 100 13.01 -13.82 -0.53
CA ASP A 100 13.30 -12.57 0.17
C ASP A 100 12.36 -11.41 -0.21
N GLU A 101 11.63 -11.53 -1.32
CA GLU A 101 10.63 -10.58 -1.81
C GLU A 101 9.18 -10.99 -1.56
N GLN A 102 8.95 -12.21 -1.07
CA GLN A 102 7.63 -12.65 -0.64
C GLN A 102 7.11 -11.73 0.49
N GLU A 103 5.81 -11.41 0.38
CA GLU A 103 5.15 -10.47 1.30
C GLU A 103 5.10 -11.03 2.72
N VAL A 104 5.13 -10.13 3.71
CA VAL A 104 4.61 -10.43 5.05
C VAL A 104 3.22 -9.81 5.10
N ALA A 105 2.21 -10.64 5.36
CA ALA A 105 0.78 -10.33 5.34
C ALA A 105 0.43 -8.84 5.51
N PRO A 106 -0.19 -8.17 4.51
CA PRO A 106 -0.85 -6.91 4.76
C PRO A 106 -2.00 -7.13 5.75
N ASP A 107 -2.19 -6.16 6.65
CA ASP A 107 -3.37 -6.11 7.51
C ASP A 107 -4.49 -5.49 6.69
N GLU A 108 -5.14 -6.33 5.89
CA GLU A 108 -6.38 -5.97 5.21
C GLU A 108 -7.49 -6.01 6.25
N ASN A 109 -7.97 -4.83 6.64
CA ASN A 109 -9.20 -4.71 7.43
C ASN A 109 -10.40 -5.02 6.52
N THR A 110 -10.62 -6.28 6.21
CA THR A 110 -11.95 -6.75 5.81
C THR A 110 -12.76 -6.91 7.10
N ASN A 111 -13.79 -6.07 7.28
CA ASN A 111 -14.71 -6.19 8.40
C ASN A 111 -15.43 -7.55 8.31
N VAL A 112 -14.98 -8.54 9.08
CA VAL A 112 -15.74 -9.76 9.35
C VAL A 112 -15.97 -9.86 10.86
N VAL A 113 -17.24 -9.94 11.24
CA VAL A 113 -17.72 -9.80 12.61
C VAL A 113 -17.76 -11.15 13.32
N ASN A 114 -17.15 -11.15 14.52
CA ASN A 114 -17.30 -12.01 15.70
C ASN A 114 -16.48 -13.31 15.88
N PRO A 115 -16.14 -13.63 17.15
CA PRO A 115 -14.92 -14.34 17.52
C PRO A 115 -15.20 -15.73 18.08
N THR A 116 -14.27 -16.68 17.90
CA THR A 116 -13.50 -17.36 18.95
C THR A 116 -12.97 -18.69 18.43
N THR A 117 -11.67 -18.78 18.17
CA THR A 117 -10.69 -19.75 18.74
C THR A 117 -9.36 -19.49 18.02
N ILE A 118 -8.40 -18.89 18.70
CA ILE A 118 -7.08 -18.63 18.12
C ILE A 118 -6.25 -19.92 18.24
N GLU A 119 -6.26 -20.74 17.21
CA GLU A 119 -5.24 -21.78 17.01
C GLU A 119 -3.94 -21.11 16.55
N TRP A 120 -2.99 -21.02 17.47
CA TRP A 120 -1.63 -20.54 17.22
C TRP A 120 -0.80 -21.69 16.63
N GLU A 121 -1.01 -22.05 15.37
CA GLU A 121 -0.03 -22.86 14.62
C GLU A 121 0.26 -22.26 13.25
N VAL A 122 1.56 -21.99 13.03
CA VAL A 122 2.22 -21.63 11.76
C VAL A 122 1.61 -20.43 11.01
N ALA A 123 1.56 -19.27 11.65
CA ALA A 123 1.34 -18.00 10.97
C ALA A 123 2.69 -17.34 10.66
N ASP A 124 3.44 -17.89 9.69
CA ASP A 124 4.44 -17.08 9.00
C ASP A 124 3.67 -16.22 8.00
N GLY A 125 3.75 -14.89 8.14
CA GLY A 125 2.86 -13.95 7.43
C GLY A 125 2.91 -14.05 5.89
N ALA A 126 3.85 -14.80 5.33
CA ALA A 126 4.00 -15.07 3.91
C ALA A 126 3.01 -16.11 3.35
N ASN A 127 2.54 -17.05 4.17
CA ASN A 127 1.68 -18.11 3.67
C ASN A 127 0.25 -17.63 3.44
N ARG A 128 -0.31 -17.99 2.29
CA ARG A 128 -1.74 -17.87 2.01
C ARG A 128 -2.27 -19.18 1.46
N PHE A 129 -3.50 -19.47 1.83
CA PHE A 129 -4.19 -20.68 1.44
C PHE A 129 -5.45 -20.35 0.65
N ALA A 130 -5.73 -21.10 -0.40
CA ALA A 130 -7.04 -21.13 -1.06
C ALA A 130 -7.80 -22.38 -0.63
N TYR A 131 -9.14 -22.38 -0.67
CA TYR A 131 -9.93 -23.56 -0.32
C TYR A 131 -10.69 -24.09 -1.52
N LEU A 132 -10.41 -25.33 -1.89
CA LEU A 132 -11.07 -26.06 -2.97
C LEU A 132 -12.04 -27.07 -2.36
N ILE A 133 -13.26 -27.12 -2.85
CA ILE A 133 -14.27 -28.13 -2.55
C ILE A 133 -14.33 -29.05 -3.77
N ASP A 134 -14.13 -30.34 -3.55
CA ASP A 134 -14.24 -31.39 -4.55
C ASP A 134 -15.23 -32.50 -4.11
N LEU A 135 -15.31 -33.57 -4.88
CA LEU A 135 -16.20 -34.71 -4.60
C LEU A 135 -15.79 -35.51 -3.35
N GLN A 136 -14.55 -35.35 -2.87
CA GLN A 136 -13.95 -36.09 -1.76
C GLN A 136 -13.97 -35.28 -0.45
N GLY A 137 -14.20 -33.98 -0.52
CA GLY A 137 -14.29 -33.07 0.61
C GLY A 137 -13.81 -31.68 0.23
N GLY A 138 -13.30 -30.92 1.20
CA GLY A 138 -12.59 -29.68 0.89
C GLY A 138 -11.15 -29.71 1.36
N VAL A 139 -10.28 -29.10 0.57
CA VAL A 139 -8.83 -29.09 0.73
C VAL A 139 -8.30 -27.66 0.68
N TRP A 140 -7.39 -27.36 1.60
CA TRP A 140 -6.63 -26.12 1.57
C TRP A 140 -5.43 -26.28 0.62
N LEU A 141 -5.38 -25.43 -0.41
CA LEU A 141 -4.30 -25.35 -1.37
C LEU A 141 -3.25 -24.35 -0.87
N THR A 142 -1.99 -24.73 -0.92
CA THR A 142 -0.89 -23.78 -0.81
C THR A 142 -0.71 -23.03 -2.13
N GLU A 143 0.01 -21.91 -2.05
CA GLU A 143 0.54 -21.25 -3.23
C GLU A 143 1.35 -22.21 -4.11
N HIS A 144 1.14 -22.11 -5.43
CA HIS A 144 1.92 -22.82 -6.46
C HIS A 144 3.11 -21.98 -6.93
N TYR A 145 2.89 -20.69 -7.22
CA TYR A 145 3.95 -19.72 -7.52
C TYR A 145 3.51 -18.27 -7.23
N GLN A 146 4.49 -17.37 -7.15
CA GLN A 146 4.29 -15.91 -7.11
C GLN A 146 5.08 -15.24 -8.22
N VAL A 147 4.44 -14.33 -8.95
CA VAL A 147 5.09 -13.48 -9.96
C VAL A 147 4.71 -12.02 -9.76
N HIS A 148 5.61 -11.12 -10.13
CA HIS A 148 5.36 -9.69 -10.08
C HIS A 148 5.87 -8.95 -11.31
N ASP A 149 5.26 -7.80 -11.60
CA ASP A 149 5.73 -6.83 -12.58
C ASP A 149 5.80 -5.44 -11.93
N GLY A 150 7.01 -4.91 -11.78
CA GLY A 150 7.27 -3.61 -11.18
C GLY A 150 8.52 -3.59 -10.33
N ARG A 151 8.50 -2.84 -9.22
CA ARG A 151 9.66 -2.65 -8.34
C ARG A 151 9.28 -2.83 -6.88
N TYR A 152 10.12 -3.54 -6.14
CA TYR A 152 9.88 -3.87 -4.74
C TYR A 152 9.74 -2.62 -3.88
N LEU A 153 10.66 -1.66 -3.95
CA LEU A 153 10.58 -0.39 -3.18
C LEU A 153 9.72 0.68 -3.87
N GLY A 154 9.04 0.32 -4.95
CA GLY A 154 8.15 1.16 -5.74
C GLY A 154 6.72 0.68 -5.66
N SER A 155 6.15 0.45 -6.83
CA SER A 155 4.86 -0.20 -7.02
C SER A 155 5.02 -1.39 -7.97
N ARG A 156 4.17 -2.40 -7.79
CA ARG A 156 4.15 -3.58 -8.65
C ARG A 156 2.76 -4.19 -8.72
N HIS A 157 2.48 -4.84 -9.84
CA HIS A 157 1.44 -5.85 -9.92
C HIS A 157 2.01 -7.15 -9.35
N HIS A 158 1.28 -7.79 -8.47
CA HIS A 158 1.68 -9.05 -7.86
C HIS A 158 0.57 -10.07 -8.04
N ILE A 159 0.95 -11.30 -8.36
CA ILE A 159 0.04 -12.44 -8.50
C ILE A 159 0.53 -13.53 -7.56
N ARG A 160 -0.38 -14.01 -6.72
CA ARG A 160 -0.23 -15.29 -6.04
C ARG A 160 -1.14 -16.31 -6.72
N ALA A 161 -0.54 -17.37 -7.25
CA ALA A 161 -1.23 -18.40 -8.01
C ALA A 161 -1.43 -19.67 -7.18
N TYR A 162 -2.60 -20.30 -7.34
CA TYR A 162 -3.00 -21.52 -6.67
C TYR A 162 -3.46 -22.53 -7.72
N ALA A 163 -2.87 -23.71 -7.70
CA ALA A 163 -3.24 -24.83 -8.55
C ALA A 163 -3.14 -26.13 -7.74
N PRO A 164 -3.98 -27.14 -8.02
CA PRO A 164 -3.80 -28.48 -7.46
C PRO A 164 -2.47 -29.08 -7.92
N SER A 165 -1.84 -29.89 -7.06
CA SER A 165 -0.62 -30.62 -7.41
C SER A 165 -0.85 -31.85 -8.29
N GLU A 166 -2.09 -32.09 -8.71
CA GLU A 166 -2.47 -33.17 -9.62
C GLU A 166 -2.02 -32.84 -11.05
N ALA A 167 -1.35 -33.80 -11.71
CA ALA A 167 -0.74 -33.62 -13.03
C ALA A 167 -1.73 -33.32 -14.18
N ASP A 168 -3.03 -33.48 -13.94
CA ASP A 168 -4.09 -33.23 -14.92
C ASP A 168 -4.95 -32.00 -14.53
N SER A 169 -4.46 -31.15 -13.61
CA SER A 169 -5.19 -29.93 -13.24
C SER A 169 -5.10 -28.90 -14.37
N GLU A 170 -6.26 -28.48 -14.85
CA GLU A 170 -6.38 -27.63 -16.04
C GLU A 170 -6.84 -26.23 -15.66
N TRP A 171 -6.45 -25.75 -14.47
CA TRP A 171 -6.79 -24.42 -14.01
C TRP A 171 -5.79 -23.86 -13.01
N THR A 172 -5.68 -22.53 -13.01
CA THR A 172 -4.93 -21.75 -12.04
C THR A 172 -5.82 -20.63 -11.51
N ALA A 173 -6.01 -20.57 -10.19
CA ALA A 173 -6.67 -19.45 -9.54
C ALA A 173 -5.61 -18.43 -9.12
N MET A 174 -5.91 -17.15 -9.31
CA MET A 174 -4.98 -16.06 -9.08
C MET A 174 -5.61 -15.02 -8.16
N GLN A 175 -4.85 -14.67 -7.13
CA GLN A 175 -5.00 -13.45 -6.36
C GLN A 175 -4.06 -12.41 -6.98
N ALA A 176 -4.61 -11.54 -7.83
CA ALA A 176 -3.86 -10.48 -8.50
C ALA A 176 -4.15 -9.12 -7.85
N HIS A 177 -3.13 -8.44 -7.35
CA HIS A 177 -3.29 -7.13 -6.70
C HIS A 177 -2.17 -6.18 -7.09
N HIS A 178 -2.46 -4.88 -7.05
CA HIS A 178 -1.47 -3.83 -7.27
C HIS A 178 -1.14 -3.24 -5.92
N GLU A 179 0.15 -3.13 -5.65
CA GLU A 179 0.68 -2.75 -4.35
C GLU A 179 1.84 -1.77 -4.47
N HIS A 180 2.19 -1.15 -3.35
CA HIS A 180 3.35 -0.28 -3.25
C HIS A 180 4.02 -0.38 -1.89
N TRP A 181 5.34 -0.19 -1.86
CA TRP A 181 6.09 -0.12 -0.61
C TRP A 181 5.80 1.17 0.14
N ASP A 182 5.34 1.07 1.38
CA ASP A 182 5.17 2.20 2.28
C ASP A 182 6.30 2.25 3.30
N TRP A 183 7.12 3.30 3.23
CA TRP A 183 8.30 3.45 4.09
C TRP A 183 7.99 3.63 5.57
N PHE A 184 6.81 4.13 5.93
CA PHE A 184 6.45 4.34 7.34
C PHE A 184 5.84 3.08 7.96
N MET A 185 5.22 2.24 7.13
CA MET A 185 4.72 0.92 7.55
C MET A 185 5.78 -0.18 7.41
N GLY A 186 6.81 0.03 6.59
CA GLY A 186 7.88 -0.94 6.36
C GLY A 186 7.41 -2.20 5.62
N ARG A 187 6.38 -2.07 4.77
CA ARG A 187 5.75 -3.17 4.03
C ARG A 187 5.02 -2.67 2.79
N HIS A 188 4.57 -3.60 1.96
CA HIS A 188 3.65 -3.31 0.88
C HIS A 188 2.22 -3.04 1.37
N ILE A 189 1.55 -2.09 0.73
CA ILE A 189 0.14 -1.79 0.91
C ILE A 189 -0.57 -2.05 -0.41
N VAL A 190 -1.54 -2.95 -0.37
CA VAL A 190 -2.45 -3.25 -1.48
C VAL A 190 -3.34 -2.04 -1.72
N ARG A 191 -3.44 -1.63 -2.98
CA ARG A 191 -4.27 -0.47 -3.37
C ARG A 191 -5.44 -0.83 -4.27
N SER A 192 -5.36 -1.91 -5.03
CA SER A 192 -6.42 -2.31 -5.95
C SER A 192 -6.25 -3.76 -6.40
N THR A 193 -7.32 -4.53 -6.35
CA THR A 193 -7.42 -5.84 -7.00
C THR A 193 -7.92 -5.68 -8.45
N THR A 194 -8.87 -4.79 -8.72
CA THR A 194 -9.41 -4.50 -10.07
C THR A 194 -8.33 -4.08 -11.07
N GLU A 195 -7.39 -3.22 -10.66
CA GLU A 195 -6.35 -2.71 -11.55
C GLU A 195 -5.43 -3.85 -12.03
N SER A 196 -5.01 -4.71 -11.12
CA SER A 196 -4.22 -5.90 -11.45
C SER A 196 -5.02 -6.94 -12.19
N GLN A 197 -6.28 -7.19 -11.84
CA GLN A 197 -7.17 -8.05 -12.62
C GLN A 197 -7.24 -7.60 -14.08
N SER A 198 -7.47 -6.30 -14.30
CA SER A 198 -7.52 -5.72 -15.64
C SER A 198 -6.15 -5.76 -16.34
N TYR A 199 -5.04 -5.72 -15.59
CA TYR A 199 -3.69 -5.86 -16.13
C TYR A 199 -3.45 -7.28 -16.64
N VAL A 200 -3.78 -8.28 -15.82
CA VAL A 200 -3.70 -9.71 -16.14
C VAL A 200 -4.62 -10.08 -17.30
N GLU A 201 -5.84 -9.56 -17.34
CA GLU A 201 -6.75 -9.71 -18.48
C GLU A 201 -6.11 -9.27 -19.80
N ARG A 202 -5.46 -8.09 -19.81
CA ARG A 202 -4.81 -7.56 -21.00
C ARG A 202 -3.59 -8.37 -21.42
N GLU A 203 -2.94 -9.01 -20.45
CA GLU A 203 -1.82 -9.91 -20.68
C GLU A 203 -2.27 -11.12 -21.48
N PHE A 204 -3.28 -11.82 -20.98
CA PHE A 204 -3.79 -13.02 -21.63
C PHE A 204 -4.55 -12.71 -22.92
N ALA A 205 -5.26 -11.58 -23.02
CA ALA A 205 -5.87 -11.14 -24.27
C ALA A 205 -4.87 -10.96 -25.42
N ALA A 206 -3.60 -10.66 -25.11
CA ALA A 206 -2.56 -10.43 -26.11
C ALA A 206 -1.81 -11.71 -26.53
N GLY A 207 -1.78 -12.74 -25.67
CA GLY A 207 -1.05 -14.00 -25.90
C GLY A 207 -1.70 -14.96 -26.92
N GLY A 208 -2.95 -14.70 -27.29
CA GLY A 208 -3.70 -15.49 -28.28
C GLY A 208 -5.15 -15.60 -27.81
N SER A 209 -6.10 -15.21 -28.67
CA SER A 209 -7.53 -14.99 -28.41
C SER A 209 -8.18 -15.94 -27.37
N PRO A 210 -8.04 -15.68 -26.05
CA PRO A 210 -8.73 -16.47 -25.05
C PRO A 210 -10.17 -15.96 -24.98
N ASP A 211 -11.11 -16.84 -24.62
CA ASP A 211 -12.41 -16.33 -24.21
C ASP A 211 -12.25 -15.73 -22.81
N ILE A 212 -12.47 -14.42 -22.69
CA ILE A 212 -12.38 -13.68 -21.44
C ILE A 212 -13.80 -13.36 -20.99
N THR A 213 -14.28 -14.14 -20.01
CA THR A 213 -15.62 -13.95 -19.45
C THR A 213 -15.51 -13.34 -18.06
N ARG A 214 -16.21 -12.21 -17.85
CA ARG A 214 -16.40 -11.65 -16.51
C ARG A 214 -17.69 -12.19 -15.90
N VAL A 215 -17.57 -12.97 -14.82
CA VAL A 215 -18.69 -13.56 -14.09
C VAL A 215 -18.96 -12.73 -12.83
N PRO A 216 -20.21 -12.26 -12.60
CA PRO A 216 -20.54 -11.55 -11.38
C PRO A 216 -20.52 -12.52 -10.19
N VAL A 217 -19.89 -12.13 -9.08
CA VAL A 217 -19.86 -12.90 -7.84
C VAL A 217 -20.54 -12.09 -6.74
N GLY A 218 -21.68 -12.59 -6.25
CA GLY A 218 -22.47 -12.14 -5.08
C GLY A 218 -22.36 -10.69 -4.59
N ALA A 219 -23.49 -9.97 -4.57
CA ALA A 219 -23.60 -8.53 -4.34
C ALA A 219 -23.19 -7.98 -2.94
N ASP A 220 -22.77 -8.83 -2.00
CA ASP A 220 -22.60 -8.47 -0.58
C ASP A 220 -21.14 -8.55 -0.07
N SER A 221 -20.16 -8.39 -0.96
CA SER A 221 -18.73 -8.50 -0.61
C SER A 221 -17.90 -7.22 -0.83
N ASP A 222 -16.81 -7.13 -0.05
CA ASP A 222 -15.84 -6.04 0.16
C ASP A 222 -15.83 -4.88 -0.87
N PRO A 223 -15.95 -3.60 -0.44
CA PRO A 223 -15.87 -2.43 -1.33
C PRO A 223 -14.52 -2.25 -2.08
N SER A 224 -13.49 -3.03 -1.75
CA SER A 224 -12.22 -3.07 -2.50
C SER A 224 -12.24 -3.96 -3.76
N PHE A 225 -13.32 -4.73 -3.95
CA PHE A 225 -13.51 -5.69 -5.04
C PHE A 225 -14.78 -5.34 -5.84
N ASP A 226 -14.66 -5.23 -7.15
CA ASP A 226 -15.77 -4.79 -8.01
C ASP A 226 -16.85 -5.87 -8.26
N GLN A 227 -16.81 -7.00 -7.53
CA GLN A 227 -17.78 -8.11 -7.60
C GLN A 227 -17.79 -8.86 -8.94
N TRP A 228 -16.68 -8.81 -9.68
CA TRP A 228 -16.48 -9.53 -10.94
C TRP A 228 -15.26 -10.44 -10.84
N LEU A 229 -15.44 -11.71 -11.19
CA LEU A 229 -14.36 -12.67 -11.42
C LEU A 229 -14.05 -12.73 -12.91
N THR A 230 -12.78 -12.70 -13.28
CA THR A 230 -12.35 -12.91 -14.67
C THR A 230 -12.00 -14.38 -14.86
N ILE A 231 -12.64 -15.02 -15.83
CA ILE A 231 -12.30 -16.35 -16.31
C ILE A 231 -11.62 -16.22 -17.67
N VAL A 232 -10.45 -16.84 -17.83
CA VAL A 232 -9.67 -16.89 -19.06
C VAL A 232 -9.60 -18.35 -19.53
N ASP A 233 -10.20 -18.71 -20.66
CA ASP A 233 -10.14 -20.07 -21.22
C ASP A 233 -9.23 -20.16 -22.45
N PHE A 234 -8.24 -21.06 -22.41
CA PHE A 234 -7.26 -21.31 -23.48
C PHE A 234 -7.63 -22.43 -24.48
N ARG A 235 -8.82 -23.05 -24.39
CA ARG A 235 -9.19 -24.21 -25.23
C ARG A 235 -9.68 -23.91 -26.66
N ALA A 236 -9.34 -22.77 -27.24
CA ALA A 236 -9.79 -22.38 -28.58
C ALA A 236 -8.63 -22.17 -29.58
N ASP A 237 -8.75 -22.80 -30.75
CA ASP A 237 -7.82 -22.68 -31.87
C ASP A 237 -7.90 -21.29 -32.56
N GLY A 238 -6.78 -20.56 -32.59
CA GLY A 238 -6.28 -19.92 -33.81
C GLY A 238 -6.33 -18.37 -33.97
N ALA A 239 -5.17 -17.86 -34.38
CA ALA A 239 -4.90 -16.76 -35.35
C ALA A 239 -4.68 -15.30 -34.88
N GLN A 240 -3.39 -14.97 -34.71
CA GLN A 240 -2.62 -13.76 -35.06
C GLN A 240 -3.35 -12.46 -35.49
N SER A 241 -3.08 -11.33 -34.81
CA SER A 241 -2.34 -10.16 -35.38
C SER A 241 -2.16 -8.98 -34.41
N ALA A 242 -0.89 -8.78 -34.02
CA ALA A 242 -0.08 -7.55 -34.00
C ALA A 242 -0.69 -6.14 -34.27
N LEU A 243 -0.33 -5.22 -33.35
CA LEU A 243 0.14 -3.81 -33.50
C LEU A 243 -0.75 -2.58 -33.18
N ALA A 244 -0.05 -1.65 -32.49
CA ALA A 244 -0.22 -0.19 -32.35
C ALA A 244 -1.24 0.33 -31.30
N GLY A 245 -0.92 1.30 -30.44
CA GLY A 245 0.26 2.15 -30.39
C GLY A 245 0.40 2.90 -29.06
N LEU A 246 1.64 2.96 -28.59
CA LEU A 246 2.13 3.79 -27.50
C LEU A 246 2.52 5.16 -28.06
N ALA A 247 1.78 6.21 -27.71
CA ALA A 247 2.22 7.59 -27.89
C ALA A 247 1.42 8.56 -27.00
N PHE A 248 1.77 8.65 -25.70
CA PHE A 248 1.64 9.91 -24.97
C PHE A 248 2.62 9.95 -23.81
N VAL A 249 3.15 11.15 -23.53
CA VAL A 249 4.10 11.49 -22.45
C VAL A 249 5.60 11.27 -22.75
N LEU A 250 6.07 11.79 -23.88
CA LEU A 250 7.41 12.38 -23.96
C LEU A 250 7.29 13.74 -24.66
N GLY A 251 6.97 14.76 -23.88
CA GLY A 251 6.75 16.10 -24.41
C GLY A 251 6.56 17.15 -23.33
N LEU A 252 7.51 17.26 -22.39
CA LEU A 252 7.77 18.49 -21.61
C LEU A 252 9.09 18.37 -20.81
N ALA A 253 10.18 18.04 -21.50
CA ALA A 253 11.54 18.20 -20.98
C ALA A 253 12.39 18.88 -22.05
N GLY A 254 12.22 20.20 -22.20
CA GLY A 254 12.88 20.91 -23.31
C GLY A 254 12.69 22.41 -23.38
N ALA A 255 12.74 23.13 -22.25
CA ALA A 255 13.04 24.57 -22.12
C ALA A 255 12.70 24.94 -20.67
N ARG A 256 13.60 25.39 -19.79
CA ARG A 256 14.33 26.65 -19.91
C ARG A 256 15.35 26.70 -18.75
N ARG A 257 16.56 26.17 -18.95
CA ARG A 257 17.72 26.58 -18.12
C ARG A 257 18.18 27.95 -18.64
N ARG A 258 17.67 29.03 -18.02
CA ARG A 258 18.29 30.36 -17.92
C ARG A 258 17.38 31.26 -17.08
N GLY A 259 17.85 31.62 -15.89
CA GLY A 259 17.37 32.79 -15.14
C GLY A 259 16.17 32.61 -14.22
N LEU A 260 16.22 31.70 -13.25
CA LEU A 260 15.25 31.67 -12.13
C LEU A 260 15.81 32.24 -10.82
N SER A 261 17.06 32.71 -10.83
CA SER A 261 17.73 33.24 -9.63
C SER A 261 17.68 34.76 -9.48
N ALA A 262 17.07 35.49 -10.43
CA ALA A 262 17.05 36.95 -10.45
C ALA A 262 15.65 37.57 -10.20
N THR A 263 14.55 36.86 -10.45
CA THR A 263 13.20 37.48 -10.45
C THR A 263 12.37 37.19 -9.19
N LEU A 264 12.78 36.24 -8.34
CA LEU A 264 12.10 35.95 -7.05
C LEU A 264 12.60 36.79 -5.88
N ARG A 265 13.68 37.56 -6.08
CA ARG A 265 14.43 38.18 -4.98
C ARG A 265 13.96 39.57 -4.59
N GLU A 266 12.98 40.14 -5.29
CA GLU A 266 12.62 41.56 -5.12
C GLU A 266 11.22 41.81 -4.52
N HIS A 267 10.33 40.81 -4.42
CA HIS A 267 8.96 41.01 -3.91
C HIS A 267 8.45 39.95 -2.91
N VAL A 268 9.26 38.95 -2.55
CA VAL A 268 8.86 37.94 -1.55
C VAL A 268 9.50 38.26 -0.20
N PRO A 269 8.73 38.43 0.88
CA PRO A 269 9.28 38.59 2.23
C PRO A 269 10.24 37.43 2.54
N THR A 270 11.43 37.74 3.06
CA THR A 270 12.47 36.74 3.38
C THR A 270 11.99 35.61 4.30
N ARG A 271 10.92 35.85 5.06
CA ARG A 271 10.27 34.87 5.95
C ARG A 271 9.47 33.81 5.18
N ASP A 272 8.87 34.16 4.06
CA ASP A 272 8.06 33.23 3.26
C ASP A 272 8.98 32.30 2.46
N VAL A 273 10.09 32.81 1.93
CA VAL A 273 11.16 32.01 1.33
C VAL A 273 11.69 30.96 2.30
N ARG A 274 11.95 31.34 3.56
CA ARG A 274 12.45 30.40 4.58
C ARG A 274 11.42 29.34 4.96
N THR A 275 10.14 29.69 4.97
CA THR A 275 9.05 28.74 5.21
C THR A 275 8.95 27.73 4.07
N LEU A 276 9.08 28.20 2.82
CA LEU A 276 9.16 27.35 1.63
C LEU A 276 10.41 26.46 1.63
N LEU A 277 11.56 26.95 2.08
CA LEU A 277 12.78 26.15 2.21
C LEU A 277 12.63 25.04 3.25
N LEU A 278 11.98 25.32 4.38
CA LEU A 278 11.63 24.29 5.36
C LEU A 278 10.72 23.23 4.73
N ALA A 279 9.63 23.66 4.08
CA ALA A 279 8.69 22.74 3.44
C ALA A 279 9.36 21.87 2.36
N ALA A 280 10.16 22.50 1.49
CA ALA A 280 10.93 21.82 0.46
C ALA A 280 11.98 20.87 1.05
N GLY A 281 12.68 21.27 2.13
CA GLY A 281 13.67 20.43 2.78
C GLY A 281 13.06 19.14 3.35
N VAL A 282 11.91 19.24 4.00
CA VAL A 282 11.17 18.06 4.50
C VAL A 282 10.72 17.17 3.35
N ALA A 283 10.13 17.74 2.29
CA ALA A 283 9.69 16.98 1.12
C ALA A 283 10.86 16.29 0.38
N VAL A 284 12.01 16.98 0.26
CA VAL A 284 13.20 16.45 -0.41
C VAL A 284 13.78 15.24 0.34
N VAL A 285 13.79 15.24 1.68
CA VAL A 285 14.25 14.06 2.44
C VAL A 285 13.38 12.85 2.14
N LEU A 286 12.05 13.01 2.11
CA LEU A 286 11.12 11.93 1.80
C LEU A 286 11.34 11.38 0.39
N LEU A 287 11.35 12.27 -0.62
CA LEU A 287 11.54 11.89 -2.01
C LEU A 287 12.93 11.30 -2.28
N PHE A 288 13.96 11.77 -1.56
CA PHE A 288 15.30 11.21 -1.63
C PHE A 288 15.32 9.74 -1.21
N VAL A 289 14.62 9.39 -0.13
CA VAL A 289 14.54 8.00 0.35
C VAL A 289 13.87 7.11 -0.71
N ARG A 290 12.73 7.55 -1.27
CA ARG A 290 12.04 6.80 -2.35
C ARG A 290 12.92 6.64 -3.59
N LEU A 291 13.37 7.75 -4.16
CA LEU A 291 14.11 7.75 -5.42
C LEU A 291 15.48 7.07 -5.27
N GLY A 292 16.11 7.23 -4.10
CA GLY A 292 17.34 6.53 -3.74
C GLY A 292 17.13 5.04 -3.66
N GLY A 293 16.09 4.57 -2.96
CA GLY A 293 15.75 3.14 -2.88
C GLY A 293 15.54 2.51 -4.24
N LEU A 294 14.73 3.15 -5.10
CA LEU A 294 14.49 2.69 -6.47
C LEU A 294 15.74 2.70 -7.33
N SER A 295 16.60 3.71 -7.17
CA SER A 295 17.86 3.77 -7.92
C SER A 295 18.82 2.67 -7.49
N LEU A 296 18.87 2.34 -6.19
CA LEU A 296 19.71 1.28 -5.65
C LEU A 296 19.20 -0.10 -6.09
N GLU A 297 17.90 -0.36 -5.93
CA GLU A 297 17.24 -1.59 -6.40
C GLU A 297 17.49 -1.85 -7.90
N ARG A 298 17.50 -0.80 -8.72
CA ARG A 298 17.80 -0.93 -10.17
C ARG A 298 19.27 -1.20 -10.49
N SER A 299 20.19 -0.79 -9.61
CA SER A 299 21.62 -0.79 -9.91
C SER A 299 22.35 -2.01 -9.37
N PHE A 300 21.73 -2.73 -8.42
CA PHE A 300 22.38 -3.80 -7.68
C PHE A 300 21.45 -5.01 -7.59
N ASP A 301 22.04 -6.18 -7.81
CA ASP A 301 21.37 -7.48 -7.68
C ASP A 301 21.52 -8.01 -6.24
N VAL A 302 20.85 -7.34 -5.30
CA VAL A 302 20.81 -7.71 -3.89
C VAL A 302 19.38 -7.53 -3.35
N PRO A 303 18.99 -8.27 -2.29
CA PRO A 303 17.66 -8.18 -1.70
C PRO A 303 17.23 -6.72 -1.44
N PRO A 304 16.10 -6.24 -2.00
CA PRO A 304 15.69 -4.84 -1.88
C PRO A 304 15.48 -4.38 -0.42
N LYS A 305 15.14 -5.31 0.47
CA LYS A 305 15.04 -5.10 1.92
C LYS A 305 16.32 -4.53 2.54
N VAL A 306 17.50 -4.83 1.98
CA VAL A 306 18.78 -4.25 2.44
C VAL A 306 18.80 -2.74 2.25
N PHE A 307 18.30 -2.24 1.11
CA PHE A 307 18.20 -0.80 0.85
C PHE A 307 17.12 -0.15 1.71
N ALA A 308 16.02 -0.85 1.98
CA ALA A 308 15.01 -0.38 2.91
C ALA A 308 15.61 -0.14 4.30
N ILE A 309 16.34 -1.13 4.84
CA ILE A 309 17.01 -1.03 6.14
C ILE A 309 18.05 0.10 6.14
N ALA A 310 18.83 0.25 5.07
CA ALA A 310 19.88 1.27 4.99
C ALA A 310 19.32 2.70 4.90
N LEU A 311 18.19 2.91 4.21
CA LEU A 311 17.59 4.23 4.00
C LEU A 311 16.59 4.62 5.09
N TYR A 312 16.03 3.66 5.83
CA TYR A 312 15.08 3.94 6.90
C TYR A 312 15.62 4.92 7.96
N PRO A 313 16.88 4.85 8.43
CA PRO A 313 17.45 5.86 9.34
C PRO A 313 17.44 7.29 8.78
N VAL A 314 17.62 7.44 7.46
CA VAL A 314 17.55 8.76 6.80
C VAL A 314 16.13 9.31 6.86
N LEU A 315 15.12 8.46 6.68
CA LEU A 315 13.72 8.85 6.85
C LEU A 315 13.41 9.18 8.32
N PHE A 316 13.76 8.26 9.22
CA PHE A 316 13.42 8.32 10.64
C PHE A 316 14.08 9.48 11.37
N VAL A 317 15.38 9.74 11.13
CA VAL A 317 16.13 10.82 11.78
C VAL A 317 16.16 12.08 10.91
N GLY A 318 16.30 11.92 9.59
CA GLY A 318 16.49 13.04 8.68
C GLY A 318 15.27 13.96 8.58
N LEU A 319 14.04 13.43 8.66
CA LEU A 319 12.83 14.26 8.63
C LEU A 319 12.72 15.17 9.87
N PRO A 320 12.78 14.66 11.13
CA PRO A 320 12.83 15.52 12.31
C PRO A 320 14.02 16.47 12.31
N LEU A 321 15.20 16.02 11.87
CA LEU A 321 16.41 16.83 11.85
C LEU A 321 16.29 18.00 10.86
N ALA A 322 15.80 17.75 9.65
CA ALA A 322 15.55 18.79 8.66
C ALA A 322 14.50 19.80 9.17
N ALA A 323 13.40 19.30 9.76
CA ALA A 323 12.36 20.14 10.33
C ALA A 323 12.91 21.03 11.46
N TYR A 324 13.69 20.46 12.37
CA TYR A 324 14.33 21.17 13.47
C TYR A 324 15.32 22.22 12.99
N LEU A 325 16.26 21.86 12.11
CA LEU A 325 17.34 22.76 11.68
C LEU A 325 16.85 23.92 10.80
N LEU A 326 15.94 23.64 9.86
CA LEU A 326 15.45 24.65 8.91
C LEU A 326 14.44 25.62 9.53
N ALA A 327 13.80 25.25 10.65
CA ALA A 327 12.85 26.10 11.36
C ALA A 327 13.49 27.21 12.19
N ARG A 328 14.81 27.17 12.43
CA ARG A 328 15.55 28.09 13.30
C ARG A 328 15.26 29.60 13.11
N PRO A 329 15.09 30.12 11.88
CA PRO A 329 14.82 31.54 11.68
C PRO A 329 13.33 31.92 11.73
N LEU A 330 12.41 30.96 11.84
CA LEU A 330 10.97 31.15 11.67
C LEU A 330 10.26 31.45 13.00
N ASP A 331 9.04 31.99 12.92
CA ASP A 331 8.12 32.10 14.05
C ASP A 331 7.39 30.75 14.26
N ARG A 332 6.80 30.51 15.44
CA ARG A 332 6.14 29.24 15.79
C ARG A 332 5.16 28.76 14.72
N SER A 333 4.23 29.62 14.29
CA SER A 333 3.20 29.26 13.30
C SER A 333 3.76 28.90 11.93
N ARG A 334 4.78 29.62 11.46
CA ARG A 334 5.46 29.35 10.19
C ARG A 334 6.32 28.09 10.24
N ALA A 335 6.99 27.84 11.36
CA ALA A 335 7.76 26.63 11.58
C ALA A 335 6.84 25.40 11.55
N PHE A 336 5.74 25.45 12.30
CA PHE A 336 4.72 24.40 12.29
C PHE A 336 4.16 24.16 10.88
N ALA A 337 3.61 25.21 10.26
CA ALA A 337 2.98 25.10 8.95
C ALA A 337 3.95 24.64 7.87
N GLY A 338 5.18 25.19 7.84
CA GLY A 338 6.19 24.81 6.85
C GLY A 338 6.56 23.32 6.93
N ALA A 339 6.78 22.79 8.13
CA ALA A 339 7.13 21.38 8.31
C ALA A 339 5.93 20.46 8.02
N SER A 340 4.74 20.74 8.57
CA SER A 340 3.55 19.91 8.35
C SER A 340 3.09 19.92 6.89
N VAL A 341 3.00 21.08 6.26
CA VAL A 341 2.61 21.20 4.84
C VAL A 341 3.67 20.60 3.93
N GLY A 342 4.96 20.82 4.24
CA GLY A 342 6.06 20.20 3.50
C GLY A 342 6.02 18.68 3.53
N PHE A 343 5.74 18.10 4.69
CA PHE A 343 5.57 16.66 4.83
C PHE A 343 4.39 16.14 4.01
N ILE A 344 3.19 16.74 4.17
CA ILE A 344 2.00 16.32 3.41
C ILE A 344 2.21 16.48 1.90
N ALA A 345 2.83 17.58 1.46
CA ALA A 345 3.16 17.77 0.05
C ALA A 345 4.15 16.72 -0.45
N GLY A 346 5.17 16.38 0.34
CA GLY A 346 6.09 15.28 0.03
C GLY A 346 5.36 13.96 -0.14
N VAL A 347 4.48 13.59 0.80
CA VAL A 347 3.68 12.37 0.76
C VAL A 347 2.79 12.34 -0.49
N LEU A 348 2.11 13.44 -0.80
CA LEU A 348 1.26 13.52 -1.99
C LEU A 348 2.07 13.38 -3.28
N LEU A 349 3.28 13.96 -3.35
CA LEU A 349 4.19 13.78 -4.49
C LEU A 349 4.68 12.33 -4.61
N ASP A 350 5.02 11.69 -3.49
CA ASP A 350 5.43 10.28 -3.44
C ASP A 350 4.30 9.36 -3.93
N TYR A 351 3.09 9.54 -3.39
CA TYR A 351 1.90 8.79 -3.80
C TYR A 351 1.51 9.05 -5.25
N SER A 352 1.61 10.30 -5.72
CA SER A 352 1.39 10.61 -7.14
C SER A 352 2.43 9.92 -8.03
N TYR A 353 3.69 9.84 -7.60
CA TYR A 353 4.74 9.14 -8.33
C TYR A 353 4.49 7.63 -8.40
N LEU A 354 3.97 7.04 -7.32
CA LEU A 354 3.55 5.64 -7.25
C LEU A 354 2.18 5.37 -7.91
N GLY A 355 1.53 6.42 -8.42
CA GLY A 355 0.21 6.34 -9.03
C GLY A 355 -0.94 6.12 -8.05
N VAL A 356 -0.72 6.21 -6.72
CA VAL A 356 -1.72 5.99 -5.66
C VAL A 356 -2.84 7.03 -5.74
N THR A 357 -4.05 6.59 -6.05
CA THR A 357 -5.25 7.43 -6.24
C THR A 357 -6.23 7.38 -5.07
N GLN A 358 -6.16 6.33 -4.24
CA GLN A 358 -7.02 6.12 -3.09
C GLN A 358 -6.16 5.85 -1.87
N LEU A 359 -6.53 6.43 -0.73
CA LEU A 359 -5.85 6.24 0.55
C LEU A 359 -6.87 5.82 1.60
N PRO A 360 -6.68 4.69 2.28
CA PRO A 360 -7.55 4.33 3.38
C PRO A 360 -7.38 5.33 4.55
N LEU A 361 -8.45 5.47 5.33
CA LEU A 361 -8.57 6.54 6.33
C LEU A 361 -7.50 6.44 7.43
N ASP A 362 -7.11 5.23 7.80
CA ASP A 362 -6.06 4.95 8.77
C ASP A 362 -4.70 5.49 8.31
N VAL A 363 -4.36 5.32 7.02
CA VAL A 363 -3.15 5.90 6.42
C VAL A 363 -3.22 7.42 6.47
N LEU A 364 -4.37 8.03 6.14
CA LEU A 364 -4.53 9.48 6.21
C LEU A 364 -4.34 10.02 7.64
N VAL A 365 -4.95 9.38 8.63
CA VAL A 365 -4.81 9.74 10.06
C VAL A 365 -3.36 9.58 10.51
N HIS A 366 -2.71 8.49 10.13
CA HIS A 366 -1.32 8.22 10.46
C HIS A 366 -0.37 9.26 9.84
N ARG A 367 -0.55 9.62 8.56
CA ARG A 367 0.22 10.70 7.88
C ARG A 367 -0.06 12.07 8.52
N GLY A 368 -1.29 12.33 8.93
CA GLY A 368 -1.65 13.53 9.68
C GLY A 368 -0.93 13.63 11.03
N ALA A 369 -0.85 12.53 11.78
CA ALA A 369 -0.13 12.47 13.05
C ALA A 369 1.38 12.75 12.87
N LEU A 370 2.00 12.17 11.83
CA LEU A 370 3.41 12.45 11.49
C LEU A 370 3.63 13.92 11.11
N ALA A 371 2.71 14.51 10.34
CA ALA A 371 2.78 15.93 9.97
C ALA A 371 2.72 16.85 11.20
N VAL A 372 1.85 16.54 12.17
CA VAL A 372 1.75 17.27 13.44
C VAL A 372 3.03 17.10 14.26
N ALA A 373 3.57 15.89 14.35
CA ALA A 373 4.82 15.61 15.05
C ALA A 373 5.98 16.46 14.51
N LEU A 374 6.17 16.48 13.19
CA LEU A 374 7.19 17.29 12.53
C LEU A 374 6.96 18.79 12.71
N GLY A 375 5.70 19.23 12.70
CA GLY A 375 5.33 20.61 13.01
C GLY A 375 5.77 21.03 14.41
N LEU A 376 5.54 20.17 15.42
CA LEU A 376 5.96 20.42 16.80
C LEU A 376 7.49 20.40 16.97
N VAL A 377 8.18 19.48 16.30
CA VAL A 377 9.65 19.44 16.25
C VAL A 377 10.21 20.75 15.67
N ALA A 378 9.62 21.25 14.58
CA ALA A 378 10.00 22.52 13.97
C ALA A 378 9.77 23.72 14.91
N VAL A 379 8.63 23.76 15.62
CA VAL A 379 8.34 24.81 16.62
C VAL A 379 9.41 24.86 17.71
N GLY A 380 9.88 23.69 18.16
CA GLY A 380 10.89 23.55 19.20
C GLY A 380 12.23 24.25 18.93
N ASN A 381 12.59 24.52 17.66
CA ASN A 381 13.77 25.30 17.31
C ASN A 381 13.47 26.71 16.78
N SER A 382 12.19 27.10 16.73
CA SER A 382 11.77 28.37 16.15
C SER A 382 12.39 29.56 16.88
N ARG A 383 12.50 30.70 16.20
CA ARG A 383 13.14 31.90 16.73
C ARG A 383 12.52 32.35 18.05
N VAL A 384 11.19 32.32 18.15
CA VAL A 384 10.45 32.76 19.34
C VAL A 384 10.69 31.79 20.49
N GLU A 385 10.54 30.48 20.25
CA GLU A 385 10.70 29.45 21.29
C GLU A 385 12.09 29.45 21.94
N ARG A 386 13.13 29.75 21.15
CA ARG A 386 14.51 29.85 21.67
C ARG A 386 14.78 31.06 22.57
N HIS A 387 14.01 32.14 22.42
CA HIS A 387 14.19 33.36 23.22
C HIS A 387 13.22 33.43 24.39
N ASP A 388 12.07 32.77 24.27
CA ASP A 388 11.00 32.81 25.26
C ASP A 388 10.33 31.43 25.35
N SER A 389 10.82 30.63 26.30
CA SER A 389 10.40 29.24 26.55
C SER A 389 9.42 29.15 27.73
N GLU A 390 8.57 30.15 27.94
CA GLU A 390 7.54 30.12 29.00
C GLU A 390 6.43 29.07 28.74
N GLY A 391 6.52 28.36 27.62
CA GLY A 391 5.58 27.34 27.19
C GLY A 391 5.98 25.89 27.47
N PRO A 392 5.16 24.94 27.01
CA PRO A 392 5.39 23.51 27.08
C PRO A 392 6.52 23.12 26.12
N ASP A 393 7.27 22.06 26.43
CA ASP A 393 8.35 21.60 25.56
C ASP A 393 7.78 20.94 24.28
N HIS A 394 7.57 21.78 23.26
CA HIS A 394 7.08 21.39 21.93
C HIS A 394 8.01 20.38 21.27
N LEU A 395 9.32 20.48 21.51
CA LEU A 395 10.31 19.56 20.94
C LEU A 395 10.13 18.15 21.52
N ARG A 396 10.08 18.03 22.85
CA ARG A 396 9.85 16.72 23.50
C ARG A 396 8.53 16.10 23.06
N THR A 397 7.47 16.91 23.00
CA THR A 397 6.15 16.44 22.56
C THR A 397 6.19 15.96 21.11
N GLY A 398 6.80 16.73 20.21
CA GLY A 398 6.94 16.37 18.80
C GLY A 398 7.80 15.13 18.58
N VAL A 399 8.92 15.01 19.29
CA VAL A 399 9.78 13.81 19.23
C VAL A 399 9.05 12.58 19.76
N LEU A 400 8.35 12.68 20.89
CA LEU A 400 7.59 11.54 21.43
C LEU A 400 6.49 11.11 20.47
N LEU A 401 5.74 12.06 19.90
CA LEU A 401 4.72 11.75 18.90
C LEU A 401 5.32 11.12 17.64
N TRP A 402 6.48 11.61 17.18
CA TRP A 402 7.20 11.04 16.05
C TRP A 402 7.60 9.58 16.31
N LEU A 403 8.19 9.30 17.47
CA LEU A 403 8.60 7.96 17.88
C LEU A 403 7.40 7.01 17.95
N VAL A 404 6.32 7.43 18.60
CA VAL A 404 5.10 6.60 18.71
C VAL A 404 4.50 6.35 17.33
N ALA A 405 4.34 7.40 16.52
CA ALA A 405 3.73 7.27 15.20
C ALA A 405 4.56 6.39 14.25
N THR A 406 5.89 6.47 14.30
CA THR A 406 6.77 5.69 13.40
C THR A 406 7.05 4.27 13.89
N LEU A 407 7.20 4.05 15.19
CA LEU A 407 7.57 2.73 15.73
C LEU A 407 6.35 1.84 15.97
N LEU A 408 5.19 2.39 16.35
CA LEU A 408 4.02 1.56 16.65
C LEU A 408 3.56 0.71 15.44
N PRO A 409 3.48 1.24 14.20
CA PRO A 409 3.13 0.43 13.04
C PRO A 409 4.14 -0.69 12.79
N LEU A 410 5.43 -0.44 12.98
CA LEU A 410 6.47 -1.46 12.83
C LEU A 410 6.33 -2.57 13.89
N LEU A 411 5.99 -2.19 15.13
CA LEU A 411 5.88 -3.12 16.25
C LEU A 411 4.66 -4.01 16.19
N ARG A 412 3.55 -3.54 15.59
CA ARG A 412 2.30 -4.33 15.45
C ARG A 412 2.50 -5.64 14.68
N HIS A 413 3.58 -5.76 13.92
CA HIS A 413 3.82 -6.87 13.00
C HIS A 413 5.12 -7.62 13.29
N THR A 414 5.88 -7.22 14.32
CA THR A 414 6.95 -8.05 14.88
C THR A 414 6.35 -8.99 15.93
N PRO A 415 6.46 -10.32 15.78
CA PRO A 415 6.17 -11.22 16.88
C PRO A 415 7.09 -10.86 18.05
N LEU A 416 6.50 -10.49 19.19
CA LEU A 416 7.28 -10.34 20.41
C LEU A 416 7.83 -11.73 20.76
N PRO A 417 9.15 -11.88 21.01
CA PRO A 417 9.66 -13.12 21.56
C PRO A 417 8.98 -13.35 22.91
N VAL A 418 8.18 -14.42 23.01
CA VAL A 418 7.59 -14.89 24.27
C VAL A 418 8.61 -15.76 24.99
#